data_AF-A0A0B4FLH5-F1
#
_entry.id   AF-A0A0B4FLH5-F1
#
_cell.length_a   1.000
_cell.length_b   1.000
_cell.length_c   1.000
_cell.angle_alpha   90.00
_cell.angle_beta   90.00
_cell.angle_gamma   90.00
#
_symmetry.space_group_name_H-M   'P 1'
#
loop_
_entity.id
_entity.type
_entity.pdbx_description
1 polymer ?
#
loop_
_entity_poly.entity_id
_entity_poly.type
_entity_poly.pdbx_seq_one_letter_code
_entity_poly.pdbx_strand_id
1 'polypeptide(L)'
;MAGVPVSSQSQPQYEVAEPVTPVGNSSRRKDEYEKAMARLSDQAFRSQKYPDPLVVRQGVDPQLYPQGVTLDMERTWLARIKAVKDRSS
;
A
#
# COMPACT_ATOMS: atom_id res chain seq x y z
N MET A 1 -15.17 -42.56 5.33
CA MET A 1 -16.04 -41.77 6.22
C MET A 1 -15.17 -40.80 7.01
N ALA A 2 -15.54 -39.51 7.02
CA ALA A 2 -15.13 -38.40 7.91
C ALA A 2 -13.62 -38.16 8.10
N GLY A 3 -13.05 -36.95 8.03
CA GLY A 3 -13.57 -35.60 8.21
C GLY A 3 -12.44 -34.81 8.91
N VAL A 4 -12.08 -33.65 8.39
CA VAL A 4 -11.05 -32.72 8.92
C VAL A 4 -11.55 -32.10 10.25
N PRO A 5 -10.68 -31.51 11.11
CA PRO A 5 -10.42 -30.08 10.92
C PRO A 5 -8.98 -29.60 11.21
N VAL A 6 -8.67 -28.52 10.50
CA VAL A 6 -7.56 -27.57 10.63
C VAL A 6 -7.62 -26.82 11.96
N SER A 7 -6.48 -26.59 12.61
CA SER A 7 -6.29 -25.63 13.72
C SER A 7 -4.78 -25.42 13.91
N SER A 8 -4.18 -24.25 14.12
CA SER A 8 -4.58 -22.84 14.08
C SER A 8 -3.28 -22.06 13.85
N GLN A 9 -3.26 -21.16 12.87
CA GLN A 9 -2.18 -20.19 12.70
C GLN A 9 -2.26 -19.15 13.82
N SER A 10 -1.29 -19.16 14.74
CA SER A 10 -1.03 -18.05 15.65
C SER A 10 -0.04 -17.10 14.97
N GLN A 11 -0.51 -15.97 14.44
CA GLN A 11 0.37 -14.88 14.05
C GLN A 11 0.73 -14.07 15.31
N PRO A 12 2.02 -13.78 15.58
CA PRO A 12 2.39 -12.85 16.65
C PRO A 12 2.05 -11.42 16.21
N GLN A 13 1.28 -10.72 17.05
CA GLN A 13 1.03 -9.30 16.92
C GLN A 13 2.34 -8.52 17.11
N TYR A 14 2.69 -7.69 16.13
CA TYR A 14 3.78 -6.73 16.25
C TYR A 14 3.18 -5.39 16.71
N GLU A 15 3.37 -5.08 17.99
CA GLU A 15 3.09 -3.76 18.55
C GLU A 15 4.23 -2.83 18.13
N VAL A 16 3.99 -1.92 17.18
CA VAL A 16 4.98 -0.93 16.74
C VAL A 16 4.93 0.24 17.71
N ALA A 17 5.87 0.30 18.64
CA ALA A 17 6.09 1.49 19.45
C ALA A 17 6.60 2.63 18.55
N GLU A 18 5.91 3.77 18.57
CA GLU A 18 6.29 4.95 17.79
C GLU A 18 7.62 5.55 18.31
N PRO A 19 8.62 5.82 17.44
CA PRO A 19 9.85 6.45 17.86
C PRO A 19 9.65 7.95 18.11
N VAL A 20 9.92 8.39 19.34
CA VAL A 20 9.95 9.81 19.72
C VAL A 20 11.10 10.52 19.00
N THR A 21 10.80 11.47 18.11
CA THR A 21 11.82 12.22 17.37
C THR A 21 12.36 13.42 18.17
N PRO A 22 13.68 13.59 18.34
CA PRO A 22 14.26 14.78 18.96
C PRO A 22 14.10 16.01 18.06
N VAL A 23 13.74 17.15 18.65
CA VAL A 23 13.71 18.45 17.98
C VAL A 23 15.16 18.95 17.80
N GLY A 24 15.70 18.92 16.57
CA GLY A 24 17.08 19.36 16.33
C GLY A 24 17.52 19.56 14.88
N ASN A 25 18.06 20.77 14.64
CA ASN A 25 18.97 21.28 13.60
C ASN A 25 18.80 20.86 12.12
N SER A 26 18.54 21.86 11.26
CA SER A 26 18.32 21.75 9.81
C SER A 26 19.46 21.05 9.04
N SER A 27 20.73 21.24 9.46
CA SER A 27 21.87 20.61 8.79
C SER A 27 21.90 19.10 8.96
N ARG A 28 21.59 18.58 10.16
CA ARG A 28 21.48 17.13 10.40
C ARG A 28 20.39 16.48 9.57
N ARG A 29 19.26 17.18 9.40
CA ARG A 29 18.16 16.70 8.54
C ARG A 29 18.57 16.55 7.08
N LYS A 30 19.45 17.42 6.58
CA LYS A 30 19.98 17.32 5.22
C LYS A 30 20.88 16.09 5.06
N ASP A 31 21.83 15.88 5.97
CA ASP A 31 22.73 14.73 5.93
C ASP A 31 21.97 13.40 6.08
N GLU A 32 20.96 13.35 6.95
CA GLU A 32 20.06 12.20 7.13
C GLU A 32 19.24 11.92 5.86
N TYR A 33 18.72 12.97 5.23
CA TYR A 33 17.99 12.87 3.97
C TYR A 33 18.89 12.34 2.85
N GLU A 34 20.09 12.87 2.69
CA GLU A 34 21.06 12.42 1.68
C GLU A 34 21.47 10.96 1.89
N LYS A 35 21.71 10.56 3.15
CA LYS A 35 22.03 9.18 3.52
C LYS A 35 20.86 8.23 3.23
N ALA A 36 19.62 8.67 3.45
CA ALA A 36 18.43 7.89 3.12
C ALA A 36 18.29 7.74 1.60
N MET A 37 18.43 8.83 0.84
CA MET A 37 18.38 8.82 -0.62
C MET A 37 19.47 7.94 -1.25
N ALA A 38 20.70 7.98 -0.72
CA ALA A 38 21.81 7.15 -1.19
C ALA A 38 21.56 5.64 -1.03
N ARG A 39 20.66 5.24 -0.11
CA ARG A 39 20.28 3.83 0.11
C ARG A 39 19.12 3.37 -0.75
N LEU A 40 18.42 4.29 -1.43
CA LEU A 40 17.32 3.92 -2.31
C LEU A 40 17.85 3.26 -3.57
N SER A 41 17.27 2.11 -3.91
CA SER A 41 17.53 1.43 -5.18
C SER A 41 16.99 2.20 -6.38
N ASP A 42 15.91 2.96 -6.20
CA ASP A 42 15.32 3.82 -7.22
C ASP A 42 15.16 5.25 -6.69
N GLN A 43 16.14 6.11 -7.01
CA GLN A 43 16.08 7.54 -6.70
C GLN A 43 15.21 8.33 -7.68
N ALA A 44 14.88 7.76 -8.84
CA ALA A 44 14.07 8.39 -9.86
C ALA A 44 12.56 8.12 -9.67
N PHE A 45 12.21 7.27 -8.71
CA PHE A 45 10.83 6.97 -8.35
C PHE A 45 10.05 8.26 -8.02
N ARG A 46 8.95 8.48 -8.72
CA ARG A 46 8.03 9.58 -8.47
C ARG A 46 6.63 9.02 -8.33
N SER A 47 6.11 8.96 -7.10
CA SER A 47 4.75 8.46 -6.81
C SER A 47 3.68 9.21 -7.60
N GLN A 48 3.87 10.51 -7.82
CA GLN A 48 2.95 11.39 -8.56
C GLN A 48 2.83 11.08 -10.06
N LYS A 49 3.79 10.34 -10.64
CA LYS A 49 3.71 9.95 -12.06
C LYS A 49 2.70 8.82 -12.29
N TYR A 50 2.28 8.13 -11.25
CA TYR A 50 1.37 7.01 -11.36
C TYR A 50 -0.07 7.49 -11.24
N PRO A 51 -1.00 6.95 -12.06
CA PRO A 51 -2.42 7.22 -11.92
C PRO A 51 -2.91 6.89 -10.52
N ASP A 52 -3.95 7.61 -10.06
CA ASP A 52 -4.59 7.33 -8.79
C ASP A 52 -5.06 5.86 -8.75
N PRO A 53 -4.53 5.03 -7.83
CA PRO A 53 -4.90 3.61 -7.75
C PRO A 53 -6.35 3.41 -7.32
N LEU A 54 -7.03 4.45 -6.83
CA LEU A 54 -8.43 4.40 -6.42
C LEU A 54 -9.42 4.78 -7.54
N VAL A 55 -8.90 5.07 -8.73
CA VAL A 55 -9.73 5.35 -9.91
C VAL A 55 -9.71 4.13 -10.83
N VAL A 56 -10.89 3.74 -11.32
CA VAL A 56 -11.03 2.66 -12.32
C VAL A 56 -10.11 2.99 -13.49
N ARG A 57 -9.29 2.03 -13.90
CA ARG A 57 -8.36 2.26 -15.00
C ARG A 57 -9.16 2.44 -16.30
N GLN A 58 -9.13 3.65 -16.87
CA GLN A 58 -9.85 3.96 -18.11
C GLN A 58 -9.05 3.48 -19.32
N GLY A 59 -9.72 2.84 -20.29
CA GLY A 59 -9.12 2.45 -21.56
C GLY A 59 -8.10 1.30 -21.49
N VAL A 60 -8.05 0.57 -20.37
CA VAL A 60 -7.23 -0.63 -20.27
C VAL A 60 -7.90 -1.76 -21.04
N ASP A 61 -7.19 -2.29 -22.04
CA ASP A 61 -7.60 -3.47 -22.78
C ASP A 61 -7.96 -4.59 -21.79
N PRO A 62 -9.13 -5.24 -21.90
CA PRO A 62 -9.48 -6.43 -21.12
C PRO A 62 -8.36 -7.49 -21.05
N GLN A 63 -7.47 -7.56 -22.03
CA GLN A 63 -6.29 -8.44 -22.02
C GLN A 63 -5.21 -8.07 -20.99
N LEU A 64 -5.17 -6.82 -20.55
CA LEU A 64 -4.23 -6.34 -19.52
C LEU A 64 -4.75 -6.61 -18.10
N TYR A 65 -5.99 -7.09 -17.96
CA TYR A 65 -6.52 -7.47 -16.67
C TYR A 65 -5.92 -8.81 -16.23
N PRO A 66 -5.64 -8.96 -14.92
CA PRO A 66 -5.26 -10.25 -14.37
C PRO A 66 -6.36 -11.29 -14.65
N GLN A 67 -5.95 -12.55 -14.85
CA GLN A 67 -6.89 -13.61 -15.18
C GLN A 67 -8.01 -13.72 -14.14
N GLY A 68 -9.27 -13.66 -14.61
CA GLY A 68 -10.46 -13.72 -13.76
C GLY A 68 -10.88 -12.38 -13.15
N VAL A 69 -10.16 -11.29 -13.39
CA VAL A 69 -10.58 -9.94 -12.98
C VAL A 69 -11.38 -9.30 -14.10
N THR A 70 -12.60 -8.89 -13.78
CA THR A 70 -13.47 -8.13 -14.69
C THR A 70 -13.57 -6.67 -14.24
N LEU A 71 -13.99 -5.79 -15.14
CA LEU A 71 -14.24 -4.38 -14.84
C LEU A 71 -15.24 -4.17 -13.69
N ASP A 72 -16.27 -5.01 -13.62
CA ASP A 72 -17.28 -4.91 -12.56
C ASP A 72 -16.75 -5.37 -11.20
N MET A 73 -15.84 -6.33 -11.18
CA MET A 73 -15.12 -6.72 -9.96
C MET A 73 -14.24 -5.57 -9.47
N GLU A 74 -13.46 -4.95 -10.36
CA GLU A 74 -12.63 -3.78 -10.03
C GLU A 74 -13.47 -2.65 -9.43
N ARG A 75 -14.59 -2.29 -10.09
CA ARG A 75 -15.53 -1.27 -9.60
C ARG A 75 -16.07 -1.59 -8.22
N THR A 76 -16.46 -2.84 -7.99
CA THR A 76 -17.00 -3.29 -6.69
C THR A 76 -15.97 -3.14 -5.58
N TRP A 77 -14.72 -3.50 -5.84
CA TRP A 77 -13.64 -3.37 -4.86
C TRP A 77 -13.32 -1.90 -4.57
N LEU A 78 -13.21 -1.07 -5.60
CA LEU A 78 -12.96 0.37 -5.44
C LEU A 78 -14.06 1.05 -4.62
N ALA A 79 -15.33 0.68 -4.83
CA ALA A 79 -16.45 1.19 -4.03
C ALA A 79 -16.32 0.82 -2.55
N ARG A 80 -15.92 -0.42 -2.23
CA ARG A 80 -15.70 -0.86 -0.84
C ARG A 80 -14.54 -0.11 -0.18
N ILE A 81 -13.43 0.07 -0.90
CA ILE A 81 -12.26 0.81 -0.39
C ILE A 81 -12.64 2.26 -0.10
N LYS A 82 -13.37 2.91 -1.01
CA LYS A 82 -13.87 4.27 -0.81
C LYS A 82 -14.76 4.37 0.43
N ALA A 83 -15.72 3.45 0.60
CA ALA A 83 -16.62 3.45 1.75
C ALA A 83 -15.89 3.28 3.10
N VAL A 84 -14.78 2.52 3.14
CA VAL A 84 -13.96 2.39 4.34
C VAL A 84 -13.18 3.67 4.62
N LYS A 85 -12.57 4.26 3.59
CA LYS A 85 -11.82 5.52 3.70
C LYS A 85 -12.70 6.65 4.24
N ASP A 86 -13.90 6.79 3.70
CA ASP A 86 -14.86 7.82 4.11
C ASP A 86 -15.35 7.65 5.57
N ARG A 87 -15.31 6.42 6.11
CA ARG A 87 -15.67 6.14 7.51
C ARG A 87 -14.55 6.47 8.51
N SER A 88 -13.30 6.48 8.04
CA SER A 88 -12.11 6.73 8.86
C SER A 88 -11.68 8.20 8.91
N SER A 89 -12.39 9.09 8.20
CA SER A 89 -12.21 10.54 8.22
C SER A 89 -13.26 11.20 9.11
#